data_AF-A0A6M1ZDU3-F1
#
_entry.id   AF-A0A6M1ZDU3-F1
#
_cell.length_a   1.000
_cell.length_b   1.000
_cell.length_c   1.000
_cell.angle_alpha   90.00
_cell.angle_beta   90.00
_cell.angle_gamma   90.00
#
_symmetry.space_group_name_H-M   'P 1'
#
loop_
_entity.id
_entity.type
_entity.pdbx_description
1 polymer ?
#
loop_
_entity_poly.entity_id
_entity_poly.type
_entity_poly.pdbx_seq_one_letter_code
_entity_poly.pdbx_strand_id
1 'polypeptide(L)'
;MKAQHHLLEIIEGKKSAPLTRSLLRLLSCGYLAGVKVRNAAYDRGTLKEVDSGLFVMSIGNIVAGGTGKTPLTAFIAEELSQKKKVAILSRGYRGTLGKDI
;
A
#
# COMPACT_ATOMS: atom_id res chain seq x y z
N MET A 1 -22.00 -2.56 -9.63
CA MET A 1 -21.22 -1.87 -10.68
C MET A 1 -21.55 -0.38 -10.83
N LYS A 2 -22.82 0.05 -10.99
CA LYS A 2 -23.18 1.48 -11.22
C LYS A 2 -22.74 2.46 -10.11
N ALA A 3 -22.85 2.08 -8.83
CA ALA A 3 -22.48 2.96 -7.70
C ALA A 3 -20.96 3.21 -7.58
N GLN A 4 -20.14 2.20 -7.87
CA GLN A 4 -18.67 2.33 -7.87
C GLN A 4 -18.21 3.23 -9.01
N HIS A 5 -18.80 3.09 -10.20
CA HIS A 5 -18.51 3.95 -11.35
C HIS A 5 -18.85 5.41 -11.05
N HIS A 6 -20.01 5.65 -10.43
CA HIS A 6 -20.43 7.00 -10.02
C HIS A 6 -19.49 7.63 -8.99
N LEU A 7 -18.98 6.84 -8.02
CA LEU A 7 -17.98 7.30 -7.06
C LEU A 7 -16.64 7.61 -7.74
N LEU A 8 -16.18 6.78 -8.67
CA LEU A 8 -14.95 7.02 -9.42
C LEU A 8 -15.05 8.29 -10.28
N GLU A 9 -16.17 8.54 -10.95
CA GLU A 9 -16.40 9.79 -11.71
C GLU A 9 -16.38 11.04 -10.81
N ILE A 10 -16.87 10.93 -9.58
CA ILE A 10 -16.82 12.03 -8.60
C ILE A 10 -15.40 12.28 -8.12
N ILE A 11 -14.62 11.21 -7.88
CA ILE A 11 -13.21 11.26 -7.46
C ILE A 11 -12.31 11.78 -8.59
N GLU A 12 -12.54 11.37 -9.83
CA GLU A 12 -11.82 11.80 -11.04
C GLU A 12 -12.14 13.24 -11.48
N GLY A 13 -13.11 13.91 -10.86
CA GLY A 13 -13.44 15.29 -11.21
C GLY A 13 -14.57 15.46 -12.23
N LYS A 14 -15.00 14.39 -12.92
CA LYS A 14 -15.90 14.41 -14.09
C LYS A 14 -17.36 14.75 -13.78
N LYS A 15 -17.82 14.57 -12.53
CA LYS A 15 -19.17 14.92 -12.08
C LYS A 15 -19.14 15.77 -10.81
N SER A 16 -19.92 16.87 -10.81
CA SER A 16 -20.01 17.79 -9.67
C SER A 16 -21.07 17.31 -8.67
N ALA A 17 -20.62 16.64 -7.61
CA ALA A 17 -21.43 16.27 -6.47
C ALA A 17 -20.79 16.84 -5.19
N PRO A 18 -21.13 18.08 -4.79
CA PRO A 18 -20.43 18.79 -3.72
C PRO A 18 -20.62 18.14 -2.35
N LEU A 19 -21.80 17.55 -2.09
CA LEU A 19 -22.10 16.90 -0.80
C LEU A 19 -21.27 15.63 -0.58
N THR A 20 -21.18 14.76 -1.59
CA THR A 20 -20.38 13.53 -1.50
C THR A 20 -18.90 13.83 -1.38
N ARG A 21 -18.39 14.82 -2.13
CA ARG A 21 -17.00 15.29 -1.98
C ARG A 21 -16.70 15.83 -0.60
N SER A 22 -17.60 16.61 -0.01
CA SER A 22 -17.42 17.14 1.35
C SER A 22 -17.36 16.00 2.39
N LEU A 23 -18.28 15.03 2.30
CA LEU A 23 -18.26 13.85 3.17
C LEU A 23 -16.97 13.02 3.01
N LEU A 24 -16.57 12.73 1.77
CA LEU A 24 -15.30 12.05 1.47
C LEU A 24 -14.09 12.82 2.01
N ARG A 25 -14.13 14.17 1.98
CA ARG A 25 -13.06 15.01 2.52
C ARG A 25 -12.99 14.94 4.04
N LEU A 26 -14.13 14.94 4.73
CA LEU A 26 -14.18 14.73 6.19
C LEU A 26 -13.61 13.36 6.58
N LEU A 27 -14.01 12.30 5.87
CA LEU A 27 -13.45 10.96 6.06
C LEU A 27 -11.94 10.91 5.78
N SER A 28 -11.48 11.61 4.73
CA SER A 28 -10.07 11.73 4.39
C SER A 28 -9.26 12.44 5.48
N CYS A 29 -9.79 13.51 6.07
CA CYS A 29 -9.15 14.19 7.20
C CYS A 29 -9.01 13.26 8.42
N GLY A 30 -10.06 12.49 8.75
CA GLY A 30 -10.01 11.51 9.83
C GLY A 30 -8.97 10.41 9.57
N TYR A 31 -8.94 9.88 8.34
CA TYR A 31 -7.92 8.92 7.93
C TYR A 31 -6.50 9.49 8.02
N LEU A 32 -6.29 10.73 7.55
CA LEU A 32 -4.99 11.41 7.62
C LEU A 32 -4.52 11.58 9.06
N ALA A 33 -5.41 11.99 9.97
CA ALA A 33 -5.09 12.11 11.39
C ALA A 33 -4.62 10.77 11.96
N GLY A 34 -5.35 9.68 11.69
CA GLY A 34 -4.97 8.34 12.12
C GLY A 34 -3.61 7.89 11.57
N VAL A 35 -3.34 8.11 10.28
CA VAL A 35 -2.06 7.78 9.65
C VAL A 35 -0.91 8.59 10.26
N LYS A 36 -1.10 9.89 10.51
CA LYS A 36 -0.10 10.76 11.16
C LYS A 36 0.23 10.28 12.56
N VAL A 37 -0.78 9.95 13.36
CA VAL A 37 -0.59 9.41 14.72
C VAL A 37 0.21 8.11 14.67
N ARG A 38 -0.13 7.19 13.76
CA ARG A 38 0.58 5.92 13.60
C ARG A 38 2.04 6.13 13.20
N ASN A 39 2.30 6.98 12.19
CA ASN A 39 3.67 7.24 11.74
C ASN A 39 4.50 7.88 12.85
N ALA A 40 3.96 8.89 13.54
CA ALA A 40 4.63 9.52 14.66
C ALA A 40 4.91 8.52 15.83
N ALA A 41 4.10 7.48 15.98
CA ALA A 41 4.34 6.43 16.96
C ALA A 41 5.52 5.50 16.56
N TYR A 42 5.70 5.23 15.26
CA TYR A 42 6.89 4.56 14.74
C TYR A 42 8.13 5.46 14.83
N ASP A 43 8.04 6.71 14.39
CA ASP A 43 9.16 7.67 14.42
C ASP A 43 9.71 7.90 15.84
N ARG A 44 8.85 7.78 16.86
CA ARG A 44 9.24 7.88 18.28
C ARG A 44 9.70 6.55 18.90
N GLY A 45 9.71 5.45 18.15
CA GLY A 45 10.05 4.12 18.66
C GLY A 45 9.03 3.53 19.65
N THR A 46 7.83 4.09 19.74
CA THR A 46 6.77 3.60 20.66
C THR A 46 6.10 2.33 20.14
N LEU A 47 6.06 2.15 18.82
CA LEU A 47 5.67 0.89 18.20
C LEU A 47 6.90 0.02 17.98
N LYS A 48 6.76 -1.29 18.22
CA LYS A 48 7.87 -2.24 18.08
C LYS A 48 8.29 -2.37 16.62
N GLU A 49 9.58 -2.19 16.40
CA GLU A 49 10.26 -2.55 15.16
C GLU A 49 10.92 -3.91 15.34
N VAL A 50 10.90 -4.74 14.30
CA VAL A 50 11.53 -6.06 14.30
C VAL A 50 12.77 -5.98 13.45
N ASP A 51 13.94 -6.16 14.07
CA ASP A 51 15.19 -6.37 13.35
C ASP A 51 15.30 -7.83 12.93
N SER A 52 15.41 -8.07 11.63
CA SER A 52 15.57 -9.41 11.07
C SER A 52 17.03 -9.89 11.05
N GLY A 53 17.99 -9.01 11.37
CA GLY A 53 19.43 -9.28 11.25
C GLY A 53 19.90 -9.47 9.81
N LEU A 54 19.03 -9.22 8.82
CA LEU A 54 19.27 -9.38 7.40
C LEU A 54 19.08 -8.05 6.68
N PHE A 55 19.69 -7.91 5.50
CA PHE A 55 19.41 -6.76 4.64
C PHE A 55 17.98 -6.86 4.08
N VAL A 56 17.12 -5.91 4.47
CA VAL A 56 15.72 -5.86 4.02
C VAL A 56 15.51 -4.62 3.15
N MET A 57 14.97 -4.84 1.95
CA MET A 57 14.56 -3.77 1.03
C MET A 57 13.04 -3.76 0.90
N SER A 58 12.40 -2.67 1.31
CA SER A 58 10.95 -2.49 1.19
C SER A 58 10.60 -1.73 -0.09
N ILE A 59 9.77 -2.34 -0.96
CA ILE A 59 9.31 -1.72 -2.22
C ILE A 59 7.83 -1.37 -2.06
N GLY A 60 7.54 -0.06 -1.97
CA GLY A 60 6.22 0.48 -1.70
C GLY A 60 5.78 1.57 -2.68
N ASN A 61 4.55 2.06 -2.52
CA ASN A 61 4.03 3.22 -3.24
C ASN A 61 3.07 3.99 -2.32
N ILE A 62 2.97 5.31 -2.54
CA ILE A 62 2.10 6.21 -1.78
C ILE A 62 0.64 6.12 -2.25
N VAL A 63 0.43 5.90 -3.56
CA VAL A 63 -0.90 5.87 -4.17
C VAL A 63 -1.45 4.43 -4.23
N ALA A 64 -2.75 4.27 -3.93
CA ALA A 64 -3.45 3.02 -4.10
C ALA A 64 -3.70 2.73 -5.60
N GLY A 65 -3.24 1.57 -6.08
CA GLY A 65 -3.37 1.19 -7.49
C GLY A 65 -2.28 0.24 -7.98
N GLY A 66 -2.42 -0.22 -9.22
CA GLY A 66 -1.44 -1.03 -9.93
C GLY A 66 -0.24 -0.19 -10.38
N THR A 67 0.64 0.17 -9.46
CA THR A 67 1.76 1.10 -9.71
C THR A 67 3.08 0.39 -10.00
N GLY A 68 3.04 -0.74 -10.69
CA GLY A 68 4.25 -1.46 -11.12
C GLY A 68 5.17 -1.98 -10.00
N LYS A 69 4.74 -1.97 -8.73
CA LYS A 69 5.57 -2.45 -7.60
C LYS A 69 6.01 -3.90 -7.81
N THR A 70 5.07 -4.77 -8.19
CA THR A 70 5.34 -6.21 -8.40
C THR A 70 6.37 -6.47 -9.50
N PRO A 71 6.23 -5.94 -10.74
CA PRO A 71 7.26 -6.12 -11.76
C PRO A 71 8.60 -5.48 -11.37
N LEU A 72 8.60 -4.32 -10.69
CA LEU A 72 9.83 -3.70 -10.19
C LEU A 72 10.53 -4.58 -9.14
N THR A 73 9.77 -5.16 -8.20
CA THR A 73 10.30 -6.08 -7.20
C THR A 73 10.91 -7.32 -7.84
N ALA A 74 10.25 -7.91 -8.84
CA ALA A 74 10.76 -9.07 -9.56
C ALA A 74 12.08 -8.74 -10.29
N PHE A 75 12.12 -7.60 -11.00
CA PHE A 75 13.32 -7.13 -11.70
C PHE A 75 14.50 -6.93 -10.74
N ILE A 76 14.29 -6.22 -9.62
CA ILE A 76 15.35 -6.00 -8.63
C ILE A 76 15.82 -7.32 -8.01
N ALA A 77 14.88 -8.24 -7.71
CA ALA A 77 15.22 -9.52 -7.12
C ALA A 77 16.05 -10.40 -8.09
N GLU A 78 15.72 -10.39 -9.37
CA GLU A 78 16.45 -11.10 -10.42
C GLU A 78 17.90 -10.58 -10.53
N GLU A 79 18.08 -9.27 -10.63
CA GLU A 79 19.41 -8.64 -10.69
C GLU A 79 20.25 -8.95 -9.44
N LEU A 80 19.64 -8.91 -8.25
CA LEU A 80 20.34 -9.18 -6.99
C LEU A 80 20.63 -10.68 -6.76
N SER A 81 19.79 -11.56 -7.33
CA SER A 81 19.95 -13.00 -7.20
C SER A 81 21.24 -13.53 -7.81
N GLN A 82 21.82 -12.79 -8.76
CA GLN A 82 23.13 -13.10 -9.37
C GLN A 82 24.30 -13.00 -8.37
N LYS A 83 24.13 -12.26 -7.26
CA LYS A 83 25.21 -11.96 -6.29
C LYS A 83 24.90 -12.45 -4.88
N LYS A 84 23.63 -12.64 -4.53
CA LYS A 84 23.17 -12.99 -3.17
C LYS A 84 21.96 -13.91 -3.23
N LYS A 85 21.71 -14.66 -2.15
CA LYS A 85 20.43 -15.36 -1.97
C LYS A 85 19.35 -14.32 -1.66
N VAL A 86 18.34 -14.23 -2.52
CA VAL A 86 17.24 -13.26 -2.41
C VAL A 86 15.94 -14.00 -2.16
N ALA A 87 15.09 -13.47 -1.29
CA ALA A 87 13.72 -13.91 -1.09
C ALA A 87 12.78 -12.71 -1.22
N ILE A 88 11.64 -12.91 -1.88
CA ILE A 88 10.60 -11.90 -2.01
C ILE A 88 9.52 -12.19 -0.97
N LEU A 89 9.30 -11.26 -0.04
CA LEU A 89 8.17 -11.32 0.87
C LEU A 89 6.99 -10.52 0.29
N SER A 90 5.92 -11.22 -0.08
CA SER A 90 4.68 -10.58 -0.53
C SER A 90 3.59 -10.71 0.53
N ARG A 91 2.65 -9.76 0.56
CA ARG A 91 1.53 -9.76 1.52
C ARG A 91 0.50 -10.87 1.27
N GLY A 92 0.49 -11.50 0.08
CA GLY A 92 -0.50 -12.52 -0.26
C GLY A 92 -1.95 -12.01 -0.34
N TYR A 93 -2.16 -10.74 -0.72
CA TYR A 93 -3.51 -10.15 -0.78
C TYR A 93 -4.39 -10.90 -1.79
N ARG A 94 -5.47 -11.53 -1.30
CA ARG A 94 -6.39 -12.43 -2.05
C ARG A 94 -5.73 -13.71 -2.59
N GLY A 95 -4.55 -14.09 -2.08
CA GLY A 95 -3.96 -15.39 -2.36
C GLY A 95 -4.66 -16.48 -1.56
N THR A 96 -5.25 -17.45 -2.23
CA THR A 96 -5.65 -18.70 -1.58
C THR A 96 -4.37 -19.48 -1.30
N LEU A 97 -4.09 -19.82 -0.04
CA LEU A 97 -3.00 -20.73 0.30
C LEU A 97 -3.27 -22.06 -0.42
N GLY A 98 -2.45 -22.39 -1.41
CA GLY A 98 -2.39 -23.74 -1.95
C GLY A 98 -2.01 -24.66 -0.80
N LYS A 99 -2.89 -25.60 -0.48
CA LYS A 99 -2.73 -26.56 0.61
C LYS A 99 -1.78 -27.67 0.17
N ASP A 100 -0.57 -27.32 -0.24
CA ASP A 100 0.48 -28.27 -0.63
C ASP A 100 1.85 -27.67 -0.29
N ILE A 101 2.19 -27.73 1.00
CA ILE A 101 3.56 -27.79 1.51
C ILE A 101 3.63 -29.03 2.38
#